data_AF-A0A523FDV6-F1
#
_entry.id   AF-A0A523FDV6-F1
#
_cell.length_a   1.000
_cell.length_b   1.000
_cell.length_c   1.000
_cell.angle_alpha   90.00
_cell.angle_beta   90.00
_cell.angle_gamma   90.00
#
_symmetry.space_group_name_H-M   'P 1'
#
loop_
_entity.id
_entity.type
_entity.pdbx_description
1 polymer ?
#
loop_
_entity_poly.entity_id
_entity_poly.type
_entity_poly.pdbx_seq_one_letter_code
_entity_poly.pdbx_strand_id
1 'polypeptide(L)'
;MSDQARQRDNLATIANHPPPAAEIRHDPFAYLSYEHVIEERLCDLLEAIADALPDGVSPDCGKTAVDYLQSRFPRHIALENEIVFPMLKAARVADLSLGRAIKQALQEHAADEDTAAELAEALTAFMDRGKVGDANALGYMLRGFFEQRRRHIVWEEALLYPLARGNIAAADMDGLGESILRYLMHSNRILQLSG
;
A
#
# COMPACT_ATOMS: atom_id res chain seq x y z
N MET A 1 -0.10 18.49 -19.92
CA MET A 1 -0.08 17.91 -18.56
C MET A 1 1.23 17.15 -18.41
N SER A 2 1.99 17.36 -17.32
CA SER A 2 3.21 16.57 -17.07
C SER A 2 2.85 15.12 -16.75
N ASP A 3 3.81 14.20 -16.90
CA ASP A 3 3.60 12.80 -16.52
C ASP A 3 3.24 12.66 -15.03
N GLN A 4 3.98 13.33 -14.14
CA GLN A 4 3.68 13.36 -12.71
C GLN A 4 2.23 13.80 -12.41
N ALA A 5 1.75 14.87 -13.05
CA ALA A 5 0.37 15.33 -12.85
C ALA A 5 -0.66 14.27 -13.31
N ARG A 6 -0.38 13.60 -14.43
CA ARG A 6 -1.21 12.49 -14.91
C ARG A 6 -1.24 11.34 -13.91
N GLN A 7 -0.09 10.91 -13.39
CA GLN A 7 -0.04 9.80 -12.42
C GLN A 7 -0.71 10.17 -11.09
N ARG A 8 -0.51 11.40 -10.61
CA ARG A 8 -1.20 11.91 -9.44
C ARG A 8 -2.73 11.90 -9.62
N ASP A 9 -3.22 12.35 -10.77
CA ASP A 9 -4.65 12.39 -11.06
C ASP A 9 -5.23 10.96 -11.23
N ASN A 10 -4.48 10.03 -11.81
CA ASN A 10 -4.83 8.60 -11.87
C ASN A 10 -4.93 7.98 -10.47
N LEU A 11 -3.93 8.23 -9.61
CA LEU A 11 -3.91 7.79 -8.21
C LEU A 11 -5.14 8.31 -7.46
N ALA A 12 -5.41 9.61 -7.56
CA ALA A 12 -6.58 10.24 -6.94
C ALA A 12 -7.90 9.67 -7.48
N THR A 13 -7.97 9.36 -8.78
CA THR A 13 -9.17 8.76 -9.39
C THR A 13 -9.44 7.40 -8.77
N ILE A 14 -8.46 6.50 -8.71
CA ILE A 14 -8.66 5.17 -8.12
C ILE A 14 -9.00 5.27 -6.63
N ALA A 15 -8.28 6.10 -5.87
CA ALA A 15 -8.46 6.22 -4.42
C ALA A 15 -9.85 6.71 -3.98
N ASN A 16 -10.64 7.27 -4.90
CA ASN A 16 -12.00 7.74 -4.67
C ASN A 16 -13.09 6.72 -5.06
N HIS A 17 -12.73 5.53 -5.52
CA HIS A 17 -13.67 4.48 -5.94
C HIS A 17 -13.43 3.16 -5.20
N PRO A 18 -13.58 3.13 -3.86
CA PRO A 18 -13.47 1.89 -3.11
C PRO A 18 -14.62 0.92 -3.45
N PRO A 19 -14.40 -0.41 -3.32
CA PRO A 19 -15.46 -1.38 -3.51
C PRO A 19 -16.61 -1.16 -2.51
N PRO A 20 -17.87 -1.41 -2.89
CA PRO A 20 -19.02 -1.26 -2.00
C PRO A 20 -18.90 -2.17 -0.77
N ALA A 21 -19.43 -1.74 0.37
CA ALA A 21 -19.37 -2.53 1.61
C ALA A 21 -20.00 -3.93 1.51
N ALA A 22 -20.98 -4.12 0.62
CA ALA A 22 -21.57 -5.43 0.34
C ALA A 22 -20.57 -6.36 -0.36
N GLU A 23 -19.74 -5.83 -1.27
CA GLU A 23 -18.69 -6.60 -1.95
C GLU A 23 -17.60 -6.99 -0.96
N ILE A 24 -17.10 -6.04 -0.15
CA ILE A 24 -16.07 -6.29 0.87
C ILE A 24 -16.53 -7.36 1.88
N ARG A 25 -17.82 -7.39 2.21
CA ARG A 25 -18.38 -8.39 3.14
C ARG A 25 -18.27 -9.80 2.58
N HIS A 26 -18.47 -9.98 1.28
CA HIS A 26 -18.48 -11.28 0.61
C HIS A 26 -17.11 -11.71 0.08
N ASP A 27 -16.30 -10.76 -0.39
CA ASP A 27 -14.90 -10.97 -0.75
C ASP A 27 -14.02 -9.89 -0.10
N PRO A 28 -13.54 -10.09 1.14
CA PRO A 28 -12.68 -9.12 1.83
C PRO A 28 -11.40 -8.80 1.05
N PHE A 29 -10.92 -9.73 0.22
CA PHE A 29 -9.75 -9.51 -0.62
C PHE A 29 -10.03 -8.54 -1.78
N ALA A 30 -11.28 -8.28 -2.15
CA ALA A 30 -11.60 -7.23 -3.13
C ALA A 30 -11.15 -5.85 -2.62
N TYR A 31 -11.23 -5.60 -1.30
CA TYR A 31 -10.69 -4.38 -0.70
C TYR A 31 -9.17 -4.35 -0.69
N LEU A 32 -8.52 -5.47 -0.39
CA LEU A 32 -7.06 -5.56 -0.36
C LEU A 32 -6.47 -5.36 -1.77
N SER A 33 -7.03 -6.03 -2.78
CA SER A 33 -6.65 -5.83 -4.18
C SER A 33 -6.93 -4.40 -4.66
N TYR A 34 -7.97 -3.75 -4.14
CA TYR A 34 -8.19 -2.33 -4.39
C TYR A 34 -7.06 -1.45 -3.81
N GLU A 35 -6.59 -1.71 -2.59
CA GLU A 35 -5.43 -1.01 -2.02
C GLU A 35 -4.15 -1.28 -2.83
N HIS A 36 -3.95 -2.51 -3.32
CA HIS A 36 -2.83 -2.81 -4.22
C HIS A 36 -2.84 -1.98 -5.50
N VAL A 37 -4.00 -1.79 -6.15
CA VAL A 37 -4.09 -0.93 -7.33
C VAL A 37 -3.70 0.51 -6.98
N ILE A 38 -4.02 0.99 -5.78
CA ILE A 38 -3.61 2.31 -5.32
C ILE A 38 -2.09 2.38 -5.12
N GLU A 39 -1.49 1.36 -4.50
CA GLU A 39 -0.04 1.27 -4.33
C GLU A 39 0.71 1.17 -5.66
N GLU A 40 0.17 0.46 -6.65
CA GLU A 40 0.71 0.46 -8.01
C GLU A 40 0.68 1.85 -8.63
N ARG A 41 -0.41 2.62 -8.44
CA ARG A 41 -0.49 4.01 -8.91
C ARG A 41 0.44 4.95 -8.15
N LEU A 42 0.69 4.69 -6.87
CA LEU A 42 1.74 5.37 -6.11
C LEU A 42 3.12 5.05 -6.73
N CYS A 43 3.39 3.79 -7.05
CA CYS A 43 4.64 3.40 -7.72
C CYS A 43 4.82 4.12 -9.07
N ASP A 44 3.76 4.24 -9.87
CA ASP A 44 3.78 5.00 -11.14
C ASP A 44 4.11 6.49 -10.90
N LEU A 45 3.56 7.10 -9.83
CA LEU A 45 3.87 8.47 -9.44
C LEU A 45 5.32 8.63 -8.98
N LEU A 46 5.82 7.70 -8.16
CA LEU A 46 7.21 7.70 -7.67
C LEU A 46 8.19 7.55 -8.83
N GLU A 47 7.89 6.70 -9.81
CA GLU A 47 8.68 6.54 -11.03
C GLU A 47 8.72 7.84 -11.85
N ALA A 48 7.56 8.48 -12.06
CA ALA A 48 7.50 9.76 -12.77
C ALA A 48 8.23 10.91 -12.03
N ILE A 49 8.28 10.87 -10.70
CA ILE A 49 9.12 11.78 -9.90
C ILE A 49 10.60 11.46 -10.12
N ALA A 50 10.96 10.19 -10.07
CA ALA A 50 12.34 9.72 -10.18
C ALA A 50 12.95 9.99 -11.56
N ASP A 51 12.14 10.01 -12.62
CA ASP A 51 12.54 10.35 -14.00
C ASP A 51 12.65 11.86 -14.23
N ALA A 52 12.03 12.67 -13.37
CA ALA A 52 12.07 14.13 -13.46
C ALA A 52 13.19 14.75 -12.61
N LEU A 53 13.93 13.97 -11.83
CA LEU A 53 15.08 14.46 -11.07
C LEU A 53 16.21 14.97 -11.99
N PRO A 54 17.00 15.96 -11.55
CA PRO A 54 16.85 16.73 -10.30
C PRO A 54 15.85 17.89 -10.41
N ASP A 55 15.51 18.32 -11.62
CA ASP A 55 15.01 19.68 -11.87
C ASP A 55 13.50 19.78 -12.11
N GLY A 56 12.84 18.66 -12.36
CA GLY A 56 11.46 18.57 -12.82
C GLY A 56 10.47 18.05 -11.79
N VAL A 57 10.87 17.88 -10.53
CA VAL A 57 9.96 17.39 -9.48
C VAL A 57 8.87 18.43 -9.20
N SER A 58 7.61 18.02 -9.35
CA SER A 58 6.46 18.86 -9.03
C SER A 58 6.20 18.84 -7.52
N PRO A 59 6.12 20.01 -6.84
CA PRO A 59 5.87 20.07 -5.40
C PRO A 59 4.57 19.37 -4.97
N ASP A 60 3.48 19.56 -5.72
CA ASP A 60 2.19 18.92 -5.41
C ASP A 60 2.25 17.39 -5.55
N CYS A 61 2.99 16.90 -6.54
CA CYS A 61 3.16 15.47 -6.80
C CYS A 61 4.05 14.83 -5.71
N GLY A 62 5.14 15.50 -5.35
CA GLY A 62 6.00 15.06 -4.26
C GLY A 62 5.28 15.06 -2.92
N LYS A 63 4.48 16.10 -2.61
CA LYS A 63 3.63 16.12 -1.41
C LYS A 63 2.63 14.98 -1.40
N THR A 64 1.95 14.72 -2.53
CA THR A 64 1.00 13.60 -2.63
C THR A 64 1.71 12.27 -2.36
N ALA A 65 2.89 12.04 -2.95
CA ALA A 65 3.67 10.84 -2.71
C ALA A 65 4.05 10.67 -1.22
N VAL A 66 4.53 11.74 -0.58
CA VAL A 66 4.86 11.76 0.87
C VAL A 66 3.63 11.43 1.71
N ASP A 67 2.50 12.08 1.45
CA ASP A 67 1.25 11.85 2.19
C ASP A 67 0.82 10.38 2.11
N TYR A 68 0.94 9.73 0.94
CA TYR A 68 0.61 8.32 0.77
C TYR A 68 1.58 7.38 1.49
N LEU A 69 2.89 7.63 1.38
CA LEU A 69 3.94 6.85 2.04
C LEU A 69 3.80 6.91 3.57
N GLN A 70 3.44 8.07 4.13
CA GLN A 70 3.34 8.27 5.59
C GLN A 70 2.00 7.86 6.19
N SER A 71 0.93 7.79 5.39
CA SER A 71 -0.42 7.56 5.93
C SER A 71 -1.09 6.30 5.40
N ARG A 72 -1.22 6.17 4.08
CA ARG A 72 -2.03 5.10 3.49
C ARG A 72 -1.28 3.78 3.45
N PHE A 73 -0.01 3.82 3.07
CA PHE A 73 0.86 2.65 3.00
C PHE A 73 0.96 1.89 4.34
N PRO A 74 1.36 2.52 5.46
CA PRO A 74 1.42 1.82 6.75
C PRO A 74 0.04 1.35 7.24
N ARG A 75 -1.05 2.00 6.83
CA ARG A 75 -2.41 1.53 7.15
C ARG A 75 -2.78 0.24 6.43
N HIS A 76 -2.37 0.07 5.18
CA HIS A 76 -2.58 -1.18 4.44
C HIS A 76 -1.80 -2.31 5.12
N ILE A 77 -0.51 -2.09 5.41
CA ILE A 77 0.33 -3.05 6.13
C ILE A 77 -0.27 -3.40 7.50
N ALA A 78 -0.73 -2.41 8.27
CA ALA A 78 -1.36 -2.65 9.57
C ALA A 78 -2.65 -3.47 9.45
N LEU A 79 -3.49 -3.20 8.45
CA LEU A 79 -4.70 -3.99 8.19
C LEU A 79 -4.34 -5.47 7.97
N GLU A 80 -3.32 -5.73 7.16
CA GLU A 80 -2.90 -7.11 6.90
C GLU A 80 -2.29 -7.77 8.13
N ASN A 81 -1.34 -7.10 8.78
CA ASN A 81 -0.57 -7.63 9.90
C ASN A 81 -1.42 -7.84 11.16
N GLU A 82 -2.35 -6.95 11.45
CA GLU A 82 -3.12 -6.93 12.70
C GLU A 82 -4.49 -7.60 12.58
N ILE A 83 -5.04 -7.71 11.37
CA ILE A 83 -6.39 -8.24 11.16
C ILE A 83 -6.38 -9.44 10.21
N VAL A 84 -5.95 -9.25 8.97
CA VAL A 84 -6.07 -10.29 7.94
C VAL A 84 -5.25 -11.53 8.30
N PHE A 85 -3.95 -11.37 8.53
CA PHE A 85 -3.05 -12.46 8.82
C PHE A 85 -3.36 -13.20 10.13
N PRO A 86 -3.70 -12.53 11.24
CA PRO A 86 -4.16 -13.22 12.45
C PRO A 86 -5.43 -14.03 12.23
N MET A 87 -6.42 -13.50 11.49
CA MET A 87 -7.65 -14.23 11.19
C MET A 87 -7.40 -15.43 10.27
N LEU A 88 -6.55 -15.29 9.25
CA LEU A 88 -6.14 -16.41 8.39
C LEU A 88 -5.40 -17.50 9.16
N LYS A 89 -4.56 -17.14 10.14
CA LYS A 89 -3.88 -18.11 11.01
C LYS A 89 -4.85 -18.82 11.97
N ALA A 90 -5.92 -18.15 12.38
CA ALA A 90 -6.94 -18.71 13.28
C ALA A 90 -7.94 -19.61 12.53
N ALA A 91 -8.17 -19.37 11.24
CA ALA A 91 -8.98 -20.23 10.39
C ALA A 91 -8.41 -21.66 10.39
N ARG A 92 -9.26 -22.64 10.70
CA ARG A 92 -8.87 -24.03 11.05
C ARG A 92 -8.46 -24.90 9.86
N VAL A 93 -7.77 -24.35 8.87
CA VAL A 93 -7.19 -25.12 7.77
C VAL A 93 -5.67 -25.08 7.94
N ALA A 94 -5.11 -26.20 8.40
CA ALA A 94 -3.68 -26.36 8.62
C ALA A 94 -2.93 -26.48 7.29
N ASP A 95 -2.78 -25.35 6.58
CA ASP A 95 -1.97 -25.27 5.36
C ASP A 95 -0.60 -24.64 5.69
N LEU A 96 0.44 -25.47 5.62
CA LEU A 96 1.82 -25.06 5.88
C LEU A 96 2.33 -24.05 4.84
N SER A 97 1.80 -24.06 3.62
CA SER A 97 2.18 -23.12 2.56
C SER A 97 1.64 -21.72 2.84
N LEU A 98 0.37 -21.61 3.26
CA LEU A 98 -0.22 -20.34 3.70
C LEU A 98 0.52 -19.77 4.92
N GLY A 99 0.81 -20.62 5.91
CA GLY A 99 1.58 -20.21 7.09
C GLY A 99 2.98 -19.67 6.74
N ARG A 100 3.67 -20.28 5.76
CA ARG A 100 4.96 -19.79 5.26
C ARG A 100 4.82 -18.48 4.49
N ALA A 101 3.81 -18.37 3.63
CA ALA A 101 3.56 -17.15 2.85
C ALA A 101 3.26 -15.97 3.79
N ILE A 102 2.38 -16.13 4.78
CA ILE A 102 2.11 -15.09 5.78
C ILE A 102 3.38 -14.72 6.57
N LYS A 103 4.22 -15.70 6.93
CA LYS A 103 5.49 -15.41 7.61
C LYS A 103 6.42 -14.57 6.74
N GLN A 104 6.48 -14.85 5.44
CA GLN A 104 7.27 -14.07 4.49
C GLN A 104 6.71 -12.63 4.36
N ALA A 105 5.40 -12.47 4.18
CA ALA A 105 4.76 -11.15 4.10
C ALA A 105 5.10 -10.29 5.32
N LEU A 106 4.95 -10.84 6.54
CA LEU A 106 5.28 -10.15 7.79
C LEU A 106 6.76 -9.71 7.87
N GLN A 107 7.69 -10.48 7.29
CA GLN A 107 9.11 -10.12 7.26
C GLN A 107 9.39 -9.00 6.25
N GLU A 108 8.73 -9.04 5.09
CA GLU A 108 8.86 -8.03 4.05
C GLU A 108 8.20 -6.70 4.48
N HIS A 109 7.01 -6.75 5.12
CA HIS A 109 6.31 -5.57 5.64
C HIS A 109 7.13 -4.76 6.63
N ALA A 110 7.86 -5.41 7.54
CA ALA A 110 8.71 -4.70 8.49
C ALA A 110 9.79 -3.87 7.78
N ALA A 111 10.39 -4.41 6.71
CA ALA A 111 11.38 -3.69 5.91
C ALA A 111 10.73 -2.62 5.02
N ASP A 112 9.54 -2.89 4.48
CA ASP A 112 8.78 -1.97 3.64
C ASP A 112 8.36 -0.70 4.41
N GLU A 113 7.89 -0.83 5.66
CA GLU A 113 7.51 0.32 6.51
C GLU A 113 8.69 1.25 6.79
N ASP A 114 9.84 0.68 7.18
CA ASP A 114 11.08 1.45 7.41
C ASP A 114 11.52 2.16 6.12
N THR A 115 11.52 1.45 5.00
CA THR A 115 11.92 2.02 3.70
C THR A 115 10.96 3.13 3.26
N ALA A 116 9.65 2.98 3.47
CA ALA A 116 8.65 3.99 3.13
C ALA A 116 8.85 5.27 3.96
N ALA A 117 9.12 5.13 5.26
CA ALA A 117 9.40 6.26 6.15
C ALA A 117 10.67 7.02 5.73
N GLU A 118 11.77 6.31 5.51
CA GLU A 118 13.04 6.89 5.04
C GLU A 118 12.87 7.61 3.69
N LEU A 119 12.14 7.00 2.75
CA LEU A 119 11.87 7.60 1.45
C LEU A 119 11.04 8.88 1.56
N ALA A 120 10.01 8.88 2.41
CA ALA A 120 9.18 10.07 2.64
C ALA A 120 9.99 11.23 3.23
N GLU A 121 10.88 10.95 4.18
CA GLU A 121 11.80 11.94 4.75
C GLU A 121 12.78 12.49 3.69
N ALA A 122 13.40 11.61 2.91
CA ALA A 122 14.33 12.00 1.86
C ALA A 122 13.65 12.87 0.78
N LEU A 123 12.45 12.48 0.35
CA LEU A 123 11.67 13.25 -0.63
C LEU A 123 11.25 14.61 -0.08
N THR A 124 10.81 14.68 1.18
CA THR A 124 10.49 15.95 1.86
C THR A 124 11.70 16.86 1.93
N ALA A 125 12.84 16.34 2.39
CA ALA A 125 14.08 17.10 2.50
C ALA A 125 14.59 17.62 1.13
N PHE A 126 14.40 16.83 0.06
CA PHE A 126 14.73 17.25 -1.29
C PHE A 126 13.85 18.41 -1.76
N MET A 127 12.54 18.35 -1.50
CA MET A 127 11.62 19.44 -1.85
C MET A 127 11.92 20.73 -1.06
N ASP A 128 12.26 20.63 0.23
CA ASP A 128 12.55 21.79 1.08
C ASP A 128 13.87 22.48 0.73
N ARG A 129 14.91 21.70 0.41
CA ARG A 129 16.25 22.22 0.07
C ARG A 129 16.37 22.59 -1.40
N GLY A 130 15.40 22.21 -2.23
CA GLY A 130 15.45 22.32 -3.69
C GLY A 130 16.59 21.49 -4.29
N LYS A 131 17.21 21.98 -5.37
CA LYS A 131 18.27 21.30 -6.13
C LYS A 131 19.57 21.00 -5.36
N VAL A 132 19.64 21.33 -4.08
CA VAL A 132 20.85 21.21 -3.24
C VAL A 132 20.99 19.81 -2.61
N GLY A 133 20.01 18.92 -2.79
CA GLY A 133 20.07 17.52 -2.33
C GLY A 133 20.76 16.55 -3.30
N ASP A 134 21.17 15.37 -2.80
CA ASP A 134 21.71 14.28 -3.63
C ASP A 134 20.57 13.61 -4.42
N ALA A 135 20.27 14.17 -5.59
CA ALA A 135 19.24 13.64 -6.48
C ALA A 135 19.53 12.22 -6.98
N ASN A 136 20.80 11.79 -7.03
CA ASN A 136 21.14 10.42 -7.41
C ASN A 136 20.75 9.45 -6.29
N ALA A 137 21.05 9.79 -5.03
CA ALA A 137 20.63 9.00 -3.88
C ALA A 137 19.10 8.90 -3.79
N LEU A 138 18.37 10.02 -3.93
CA LEU A 138 16.91 10.00 -3.94
C LEU A 138 16.36 9.16 -5.12
N GLY A 139 16.93 9.32 -6.31
CA GLY A 139 16.56 8.54 -7.49
C GLY A 139 16.78 7.03 -7.31
N TYR A 140 17.81 6.63 -6.57
CA TYR A 140 18.08 5.25 -6.19
C TYR A 140 17.04 4.72 -5.19
N MET A 141 16.73 5.48 -4.14
CA MET A 141 15.73 5.09 -3.14
C MET A 141 14.32 4.92 -3.75
N LEU A 142 13.91 5.86 -4.61
CA LEU A 142 12.64 5.80 -5.33
C LEU A 142 12.53 4.49 -6.14
N ARG A 143 13.56 4.19 -6.94
CA ARG A 143 13.60 2.99 -7.80
C ARG A 143 13.61 1.70 -7.00
N GLY A 144 14.42 1.65 -5.94
CA GLY A 144 14.43 0.50 -5.03
C GLY A 144 13.04 0.23 -4.45
N PHE A 145 12.38 1.26 -3.94
CA PHE A 145 11.05 1.12 -3.33
C PHE A 145 9.99 0.67 -4.33
N PHE A 146 9.80 1.37 -5.45
CA PHE A 146 8.70 1.03 -6.37
C PHE A 146 8.92 -0.32 -7.06
N GLU A 147 10.16 -0.73 -7.32
CA GLU A 147 10.45 -2.05 -7.89
C GLU A 147 10.18 -3.18 -6.89
N GLN A 148 10.58 -2.98 -5.63
CA GLN A 148 10.30 -3.93 -4.55
C GLN A 148 8.81 -4.08 -4.32
N ARG A 149 8.09 -2.96 -4.21
CA ARG A 149 6.65 -3.00 -3.92
C ARG A 149 5.84 -3.63 -5.05
N ARG A 150 6.14 -3.31 -6.32
CA ARG A 150 5.51 -3.99 -7.47
C ARG A 150 5.73 -5.51 -7.44
N ARG A 151 6.92 -5.99 -7.06
CA ARG A 151 7.18 -7.44 -6.91
C ARG A 151 6.39 -8.05 -5.77
N HIS A 152 6.30 -7.35 -4.65
CA HIS A 152 5.53 -7.81 -3.49
C HIS A 152 4.05 -7.93 -3.81
N ILE A 153 3.43 -6.89 -4.40
CA ILE A 153 2.03 -6.89 -4.83
C ILE A 153 1.74 -8.07 -5.77
N VAL A 154 2.59 -8.26 -6.80
CA VAL A 154 2.44 -9.39 -7.73
C VAL A 154 2.49 -10.73 -6.99
N TRP A 155 3.39 -10.88 -6.02
CA TRP A 155 3.50 -12.10 -5.22
C TRP A 155 2.26 -12.31 -4.34
N GLU A 156 1.72 -11.28 -3.71
CA GLU A 156 0.51 -11.41 -2.88
C GLU A 156 -0.71 -11.78 -3.72
N GLU A 157 -0.94 -11.07 -4.82
CA GLU A 157 -2.06 -11.31 -5.73
C GLU A 157 -1.99 -12.67 -6.43
N ALA A 158 -0.79 -13.09 -6.84
CA ALA A 158 -0.63 -14.33 -7.60
C ALA A 158 -0.51 -15.58 -6.71
N LEU A 159 -0.08 -15.43 -5.44
CA LEU A 159 0.19 -16.55 -4.55
C LEU A 159 -0.54 -16.44 -3.21
N LEU A 160 -0.28 -15.40 -2.42
CA LEU A 160 -0.76 -15.33 -1.03
C LEU A 160 -2.29 -15.30 -0.96
N TYR A 161 -2.93 -14.40 -1.71
CA TYR A 161 -4.39 -14.22 -1.67
C TYR A 161 -5.14 -15.43 -2.27
N PRO A 162 -4.71 -16.04 -3.39
CA PRO A 162 -5.29 -17.30 -3.85
C PRO A 162 -5.15 -18.43 -2.83
N LEU A 163 -3.98 -18.58 -2.19
CA LEU A 163 -3.78 -19.58 -1.13
C LEU A 163 -4.71 -19.31 0.07
N ALA A 164 -4.86 -18.06 0.47
CA ALA A 164 -5.72 -17.67 1.57
C ALA A 164 -7.19 -17.98 1.27
N ARG A 165 -7.69 -17.62 0.08
CA ARG A 165 -9.06 -17.94 -0.38
C ARG A 165 -9.32 -19.46 -0.41
N GLY A 166 -8.33 -20.26 -0.80
CA GLY A 166 -8.44 -21.72 -0.82
C GLY A 166 -8.44 -22.39 0.56
N ASN A 167 -8.04 -21.67 1.61
CA ASN A 167 -7.80 -22.20 2.96
C ASN A 167 -8.64 -21.53 4.06
N ILE A 168 -9.69 -20.79 3.70
CA ILE A 168 -10.61 -20.17 4.65
C ILE A 168 -12.04 -20.66 4.42
N ALA A 169 -12.75 -21.03 5.48
CA ALA A 169 -14.15 -21.42 5.39
C ALA A 169 -15.04 -20.18 5.13
N ALA A 170 -16.18 -20.36 4.46
CA ALA A 170 -17.08 -19.25 4.12
C ALA A 170 -17.49 -18.40 5.35
N ALA A 171 -17.79 -19.03 6.49
CA ALA A 171 -18.14 -18.31 7.72
C ALA A 171 -16.97 -17.47 8.29
N ASP A 172 -15.73 -17.96 8.16
CA ASP A 172 -14.54 -17.22 8.57
C ASP A 172 -14.25 -16.07 7.59
N MET A 173 -14.56 -16.26 6.30
CA MET A 173 -14.45 -15.23 5.25
C MET A 173 -15.41 -14.06 5.50
N ASP A 174 -16.69 -14.35 5.79
CA ASP A 174 -17.67 -13.32 6.14
C ASP A 174 -17.19 -12.55 7.40
N GLY A 175 -16.69 -13.28 8.40
CA GLY A 175 -16.11 -12.69 9.62
C GLY A 175 -14.93 -11.75 9.34
N LEU A 176 -14.05 -12.11 8.40
CA LEU A 176 -12.96 -11.26 7.93
C LEU A 176 -13.50 -9.99 7.25
N GLY A 177 -14.49 -10.13 6.37
CA GLY A 177 -15.19 -9.00 5.75
C GLY A 177 -15.74 -8.00 6.77
N GLU A 178 -16.41 -8.49 7.82
CA GLU A 178 -16.89 -7.62 8.91
C GLU A 178 -15.76 -6.91 9.65
N SER A 179 -14.65 -7.59 9.90
CA SER A 179 -13.49 -7.01 10.59
C SER A 179 -12.83 -5.91 9.78
N ILE A 180 -12.67 -6.11 8.47
CA ILE A 180 -12.18 -5.07 7.56
C ILE A 180 -13.13 -3.87 7.56
N LEU A 181 -14.44 -4.08 7.39
CA LEU A 181 -15.41 -2.98 7.40
C LEU A 181 -15.38 -2.19 8.72
N ARG A 182 -15.27 -2.88 9.86
CA ARG A 182 -15.07 -2.22 11.16
C ARG A 182 -13.78 -1.41 11.19
N TYR A 183 -12.67 -1.95 10.71
CA TYR A 183 -11.40 -1.22 10.65
C TYR A 183 -11.54 0.08 9.85
N LEU A 184 -12.12 0.01 8.65
CA LEU A 184 -12.32 1.17 7.78
C LEU A 184 -13.19 2.26 8.42
N MET A 185 -14.25 1.88 9.13
CA MET A 185 -15.08 2.83 9.88
C MET A 185 -14.34 3.56 11.01
N HIS A 186 -13.36 2.93 11.64
CA HIS A 186 -12.56 3.57 12.69
C HIS A 186 -11.45 4.43 12.10
N SER A 187 -10.73 3.93 11.08
CA SER A 187 -9.70 4.70 10.39
C SER A 187 -10.25 5.99 9.76
N ASN A 188 -11.43 5.92 9.12
CA ASN A 188 -12.06 7.11 8.53
C ASN A 188 -12.52 8.13 9.57
N ARG A 189 -12.94 7.69 10.76
CA ARG A 189 -13.30 8.60 11.86
C ARG A 189 -12.08 9.32 12.45
N ILE A 190 -10.93 8.65 12.50
CA ILE A 190 -9.68 9.29 12.95
C ILE A 190 -9.26 10.37 11.94
N LEU A 191 -9.30 10.08 10.63
CA LEU A 191 -8.96 11.05 9.58
C LEU A 191 -9.88 12.30 9.57
N GLN A 192 -11.15 12.16 9.93
CA GLN A 192 -12.07 13.30 10.04
C GLN A 192 -11.87 14.15 11.30
N LEU A 193 -11.16 13.65 12.32
CA LEU A 193 -10.89 14.37 13.58
C LEU A 193 -9.50 15.02 13.61
N SER A 194 -8.63 14.70 12.65
CA SER A 194 -7.26 15.22 12.55
C SER A 194 -7.10 16.32 11.48
N GLY A 195 -8.20 16.79 10.90
CA GLY A 195 -8.24 17.90 9.93
C GLY A 195 -8.70 19.22 10.53
#